data_AF-A0A956MKX2-F1
#
_entry.id   AF-A0A956MKX2-F1
#
_cell.length_a   1.000
_cell.length_b   1.000
_cell.length_c   1.000
_cell.angle_alpha   90.00
_cell.angle_beta   90.00
_cell.angle_gamma   90.00
#
_symmetry.space_group_name_H-M   'P 1'
#
loop_
_entity.id
_entity.type
_entity.pdbx_description
1 polymer ?
#
loop_
_entity_poly.entity_id
_entity_poly.type
_entity_poly.pdbx_seq_one_letter_code
_entity_poly.pdbx_strand_id
1 'polypeptide(L)'
;VYGDTLQFRDGHPEERFPYLGRVETKPDGQAFEALLSCPAIYAPVLRREIFERIGGFDESLESAEDWDAWLKVAREGPIAHRARPALLYRLHGGAKSKRTIANYRCAQRVLERHLQHVPAGRRRLVRRRAYAFFRHGYPPQLLTLVGRLHERRDWSAAREVWRALVGLRPAWLVRPRVLANTLWAHLPTRRPPPWWSRRAGAVNGSRA
;
A
#
# COMPACT_ATOMS: atom_id res chain seq x y z
N VAL A 1 -17.25 -12.89 -7.87
CA VAL A 1 -17.80 -12.89 -6.49
C VAL A 1 -16.64 -12.99 -5.52
N TYR A 2 -16.68 -12.32 -4.38
CA TYR A 2 -15.70 -12.50 -3.31
C TYR A 2 -16.35 -12.31 -1.94
N GLY A 3 -15.69 -12.75 -0.89
CA GLY A 3 -16.20 -12.69 0.47
C GLY A 3 -15.34 -11.86 1.42
N ASP A 4 -15.78 -11.78 2.67
CA ASP A 4 -14.98 -11.22 3.75
C ASP A 4 -13.84 -12.16 4.15
N THR A 5 -12.85 -11.61 4.83
CA THR A 5 -11.69 -12.35 5.32
C THR A 5 -11.58 -12.16 6.81
N LEU A 6 -11.32 -13.24 7.54
CA LEU A 6 -10.98 -13.19 8.95
C LEU A 6 -9.47 -13.37 9.07
N GLN A 7 -8.79 -12.39 9.65
CA GLN A 7 -7.35 -12.49 9.86
C GLN A 7 -7.07 -13.15 11.21
N PHE A 8 -6.05 -14.00 11.29
CA PHE A 8 -5.63 -14.67 12.51
C PHE A 8 -4.17 -14.39 12.78
N ARG A 9 -3.82 -14.01 14.01
CA ARG A 9 -2.44 -13.97 14.48
C ARG A 9 -2.30 -14.89 15.68
N ASP A 10 -1.32 -15.79 15.63
CA ASP A 10 -0.99 -16.70 16.73
C ASP A 10 -2.21 -17.47 17.28
N GLY A 11 -3.11 -17.89 16.38
CA GLY A 11 -4.31 -18.67 16.73
C GLY A 11 -5.54 -17.83 17.09
N HIS A 12 -5.42 -16.51 17.23
CA HIS A 12 -6.52 -15.62 17.61
C HIS A 12 -7.00 -14.79 16.43
N PRO A 13 -8.34 -14.63 16.24
CA PRO A 13 -8.87 -13.74 15.22
C PRO A 13 -8.50 -12.29 15.55
N GLU A 14 -7.95 -11.56 14.58
CA GLU A 14 -7.88 -10.10 14.65
C GLU A 14 -9.21 -9.52 14.14
N GLU A 15 -9.96 -8.87 15.03
CA GLU A 15 -11.21 -8.17 14.69
C GLU A 15 -11.00 -7.00 13.72
N ARG A 16 -9.77 -6.54 13.55
CA ARG A 16 -9.44 -5.37 12.74
C ARG A 16 -8.82 -5.79 11.43
N PHE A 17 -9.53 -5.54 10.34
CA PHE A 17 -8.91 -5.35 9.04
C PHE A 17 -8.03 -4.09 9.10
N PRO A 18 -6.69 -4.19 9.12
CA PRO A 18 -5.84 -3.07 9.49
C PRO A 18 -5.66 -2.04 8.37
N TYR A 19 -6.29 -2.22 7.21
CA TYR A 19 -5.93 -1.48 6.01
C TYR A 19 -6.58 -0.10 5.89
N LEU A 20 -7.75 0.14 6.50
CA LEU A 20 -8.32 1.46 6.71
C LEU A 20 -9.16 1.39 7.99
N GLY A 21 -8.86 2.23 8.98
CA GLY A 21 -9.60 2.32 10.25
C GLY A 21 -11.03 2.85 10.12
N ARG A 22 -11.69 2.62 8.98
CA ARG A 22 -13.10 2.86 8.73
C ARG A 22 -13.64 1.65 8.00
N VAL A 23 -14.81 1.19 8.45
CA VAL A 23 -15.62 0.19 7.74
C VAL A 23 -16.07 0.84 6.43
N GLU A 24 -15.20 0.91 5.43
CA GLU A 24 -15.65 1.13 4.07
C GLU A 24 -16.38 -0.14 3.66
N THR A 25 -17.63 0.03 3.22
CA THR A 25 -18.36 -1.02 2.51
C THR A 25 -17.46 -1.55 1.41
N LYS A 26 -17.22 -2.86 1.44
CA LYS A 26 -16.42 -3.55 0.42
C LYS A 26 -17.00 -3.26 -0.98
N PRO A 27 -16.16 -3.04 -2.00
CA PRO A 27 -16.66 -2.71 -3.34
C PRO A 27 -17.62 -3.76 -3.89
N ASP A 28 -18.81 -3.32 -4.31
CA ASP A 28 -19.88 -4.15 -4.89
C ASP A 28 -20.49 -3.43 -6.11
N GLY A 29 -21.00 -4.19 -7.08
CA GLY A 29 -21.48 -3.67 -8.35
C GLY A 29 -20.36 -3.08 -9.21
N GLN A 30 -20.55 -1.84 -9.70
CA GLN A 30 -19.59 -1.12 -10.53
C GLN A 30 -18.41 -0.62 -9.69
N ALA A 31 -17.47 -1.52 -9.43
CA ALA A 31 -16.48 -1.38 -8.37
C ALA A 31 -15.14 -0.75 -8.80
N PHE A 32 -14.92 -0.46 -10.08
CA PHE A 32 -13.60 -0.05 -10.61
C PHE A 32 -12.96 1.13 -9.84
N GLU A 33 -13.66 2.26 -9.71
CA GLU A 33 -13.12 3.42 -8.98
C GLU A 33 -12.95 3.15 -7.48
N ALA A 34 -13.84 2.35 -6.87
CA ALA A 34 -13.76 1.99 -5.47
C ALA A 34 -12.53 1.11 -5.19
N LEU A 35 -12.24 0.17 -6.08
CA LEU A 35 -11.06 -0.71 -5.99
C LEU A 35 -9.73 0.02 -6.16
N LEU A 36 -9.71 1.20 -6.80
CA LEU A 36 -8.52 2.05 -6.81
C LEU A 36 -8.18 2.61 -5.42
N SER A 37 -9.18 2.72 -4.53
CA SER A 37 -9.02 3.25 -3.18
C SER A 37 -9.02 2.16 -2.10
N CYS A 38 -9.62 1.01 -2.40
CA CYS A 38 -9.69 -0.16 -1.53
C CYS A 38 -9.31 -1.41 -2.34
N PRO A 39 -8.00 -1.75 -2.46
CA PRO A 39 -7.51 -2.79 -3.36
C PRO A 39 -7.83 -4.24 -2.92
N ALA A 40 -8.66 -4.40 -1.90
CA ALA A 40 -8.70 -5.59 -1.06
C ALA A 40 -9.85 -6.54 -1.44
N ILE A 41 -9.63 -7.34 -2.49
CA ILE A 41 -10.43 -8.52 -2.83
C ILE A 41 -9.66 -9.78 -2.40
N TYR A 42 -10.33 -10.66 -1.67
CA TYR A 42 -9.76 -11.91 -1.16
C TYR A 42 -10.68 -13.08 -1.49
N ALA A 43 -10.08 -14.26 -1.74
CA ALA A 43 -10.78 -15.46 -2.19
C ALA A 43 -11.81 -15.19 -3.30
N PRO A 44 -11.42 -14.53 -4.41
CA PRO A 44 -12.34 -14.29 -5.50
C PRO A 44 -12.65 -15.59 -6.25
N VAL A 45 -13.90 -15.70 -6.67
CA VAL A 45 -14.36 -16.65 -7.69
C VAL A 45 -14.83 -15.84 -8.89
N LEU A 46 -14.27 -16.13 -10.06
CA LEU A 46 -14.59 -15.45 -11.31
C LEU A 46 -14.82 -16.47 -12.43
N ARG A 47 -15.54 -16.04 -13.47
CA ARG A 47 -15.72 -16.85 -14.67
C ARG A 47 -14.39 -16.96 -15.40
N ARG A 48 -14.05 -18.16 -15.86
CA ARG A 48 -12.82 -18.43 -16.61
C ARG A 48 -12.66 -17.52 -17.83
N GLU A 49 -13.74 -17.32 -18.58
CA GLU A 49 -13.78 -16.45 -19.76
C GLU A 49 -13.37 -15.00 -19.46
N ILE A 50 -13.67 -14.49 -18.26
CA ILE A 50 -13.26 -13.15 -17.84
C ILE A 50 -11.76 -13.13 -17.57
N PHE A 51 -11.24 -14.15 -16.89
CA PHE A 51 -9.81 -14.25 -16.60
C PHE A 51 -8.95 -14.33 -17.86
N GLU A 52 -9.40 -15.13 -18.84
CA GLU A 52 -8.74 -15.24 -20.15
C GLU A 52 -8.80 -13.90 -20.91
N ARG A 53 -9.95 -13.22 -20.90
CA ARG A 53 -10.12 -11.93 -21.59
C ARG A 53 -9.24 -10.81 -21.02
N ILE A 54 -9.03 -10.78 -19.70
CA ILE A 54 -8.15 -9.78 -19.08
C ILE A 54 -6.65 -10.09 -19.28
N GLY A 55 -6.33 -11.24 -19.91
CA GLY A 55 -4.96 -11.69 -20.14
C GLY A 55 -4.24 -12.24 -18.91
N GLY A 56 -4.99 -12.66 -17.88
CA GLY A 56 -4.43 -13.16 -16.63
C GLY A 56 -3.66 -12.12 -15.80
N PHE A 57 -2.72 -12.61 -14.99
CA PHE A 57 -1.85 -11.79 -14.15
C PHE A 57 -0.69 -11.19 -14.96
N ASP A 58 -0.29 -9.97 -14.61
CA ASP A 58 0.90 -9.33 -15.20
C ASP A 58 2.16 -9.81 -14.46
N GLU A 59 2.85 -10.80 -15.02
CA GLU A 59 4.06 -11.40 -14.45
C GLU A 59 5.25 -10.44 -14.35
N SER A 60 5.19 -9.27 -14.99
CA SER A 60 6.22 -8.23 -14.84
C SER A 60 6.12 -7.46 -13.51
N LEU A 61 5.03 -7.66 -12.75
CA LEU A 61 4.83 -7.05 -11.44
C LEU A 61 5.40 -7.94 -10.33
N GLU A 62 6.39 -7.42 -9.60
CA GLU A 62 6.94 -8.10 -8.41
C GLU A 62 5.95 -8.22 -7.24
N SER A 63 4.87 -7.43 -7.29
CA SER A 63 3.75 -7.44 -6.34
C SER A 63 2.57 -6.63 -6.89
N ALA A 64 1.42 -6.73 -6.22
CA ALA A 64 0.18 -6.05 -6.60
C ALA A 64 -0.39 -6.50 -7.97
N GLU A 65 0.07 -7.64 -8.47
CA GLU A 65 -0.45 -8.41 -9.59
C GLU A 65 -1.94 -8.72 -9.41
N ASP A 66 -2.33 -9.13 -8.19
CA ASP A 66 -3.73 -9.35 -7.83
C ASP A 66 -4.55 -8.07 -8.00
N TRP A 67 -4.02 -6.95 -7.51
CA TRP A 67 -4.74 -5.68 -7.58
C TRP A 67 -4.91 -5.21 -9.03
N ASP A 68 -3.88 -5.34 -9.86
CA ASP A 68 -3.97 -5.08 -11.30
C ASP A 68 -5.02 -5.96 -11.98
N ALA A 69 -5.04 -7.26 -11.67
CA ALA A 69 -6.02 -8.21 -12.19
C ALA A 69 -7.45 -7.82 -11.78
N TRP A 70 -7.69 -7.50 -10.50
CA TRP A 70 -9.04 -7.12 -10.04
C TRP A 70 -9.53 -5.81 -10.63
N LEU A 71 -8.63 -4.85 -10.88
CA LEU A 71 -8.96 -3.62 -11.60
C LEU A 71 -9.36 -3.90 -13.06
N LYS A 72 -8.68 -4.83 -13.73
CA LYS A 72 -9.07 -5.29 -15.08
C LYS A 72 -10.43 -5.99 -15.05
N VAL A 73 -10.66 -6.92 -14.10
CA VAL A 73 -11.96 -7.59 -13.93
C VAL A 73 -13.09 -6.58 -13.71
N ALA A 74 -12.87 -5.56 -12.88
CA ALA A 74 -13.88 -4.55 -12.58
C ALA A 74 -14.26 -3.66 -13.78
N ARG A 75 -13.45 -3.67 -14.84
CA ARG A 75 -13.76 -2.98 -16.11
C ARG A 75 -14.56 -3.85 -17.07
N GLU A 76 -14.52 -5.17 -16.93
CA GLU A 76 -15.33 -6.11 -17.73
C GLU A 76 -16.79 -6.19 -17.25
N GLY A 77 -17.06 -5.81 -16.00
CA GLY A 77 -18.42 -5.82 -15.47
C GLY A 77 -18.50 -5.69 -13.96
N PRO A 78 -19.72 -5.79 -13.40
CA PRO A 78 -19.94 -5.65 -11.98
C PRO A 78 -19.30 -6.80 -11.18
N ILE A 79 -18.77 -6.46 -10.00
CA ILE A 79 -18.23 -7.42 -9.04
C ILE A 79 -19.22 -7.58 -7.89
N ALA A 80 -19.47 -8.82 -7.48
CA ALA A 80 -20.34 -9.12 -6.35
C ALA A 80 -19.52 -9.40 -5.07
N HIS A 81 -19.71 -8.58 -4.04
CA HIS A 81 -19.27 -8.86 -2.67
C HIS A 81 -20.34 -9.66 -1.92
N ARG A 82 -19.90 -10.53 -1.02
CA ARG A 82 -20.74 -11.23 -0.06
C ARG A 82 -20.19 -10.97 1.32
N ALA A 83 -20.99 -10.34 2.18
CA ALA A 83 -20.65 -10.03 3.58
C ALA A 83 -20.67 -11.30 4.47
N ARG A 84 -19.89 -12.30 4.07
CA ARG A 84 -19.69 -13.57 4.77
C ARG A 84 -18.22 -13.95 4.68
N PRO A 85 -17.60 -14.45 5.76
CA PRO A 85 -16.23 -14.95 5.71
C PRO A 85 -16.08 -16.06 4.66
N ALA A 86 -15.18 -15.85 3.70
CA ALA A 86 -14.80 -16.83 2.68
C ALA A 86 -13.34 -17.29 2.82
N LEU A 87 -12.56 -16.62 3.66
CA LEU A 87 -11.14 -16.91 3.87
C LEU A 87 -10.71 -16.65 5.31
N LEU A 88 -9.91 -17.58 5.87
CA LEU A 88 -9.15 -17.35 7.10
C LEU A 88 -7.69 -17.07 6.72
N TYR A 89 -7.22 -15.85 6.98
CA TYR A 89 -5.88 -15.40 6.59
C TYR A 89 -4.93 -15.38 7.78
N ARG A 90 -3.90 -16.22 7.77
CA ARG A 90 -2.89 -16.27 8.84
C ARG A 90 -1.87 -15.15 8.67
N LEU A 91 -1.77 -14.28 9.67
CA LEU A 91 -0.71 -13.29 9.83
C LEU A 91 0.47 -13.91 10.57
N HIS A 92 1.64 -13.95 9.93
CA HIS A 92 2.90 -14.33 10.56
C HIS A 92 3.93 -13.20 10.44
N GLY A 93 4.78 -13.03 11.46
CA GLY A 93 5.72 -11.89 11.58
C GLY A 93 6.75 -11.76 10.45
N GLY A 94 6.95 -12.81 9.65
CA GLY A 94 7.89 -12.81 8.52
C GLY A 94 7.34 -12.23 7.21
N ALA A 95 6.03 -12.09 7.06
CA ALA A 95 5.38 -11.95 5.74
C ALA A 95 5.58 -10.58 5.05
N LYS A 96 5.75 -9.48 5.79
CA LYS A 96 5.52 -8.13 5.22
C LYS A 96 6.75 -7.22 5.06
N SER A 97 7.89 -7.51 5.72
CA SER A 97 8.95 -6.48 5.89
C SER A 97 10.09 -6.49 4.85
N LYS A 98 10.25 -7.55 4.03
CA LYS A 98 11.44 -7.70 3.18
C LYS A 98 11.36 -6.94 1.85
N ARG A 99 10.16 -6.57 1.38
CA ARG A 99 9.96 -5.93 0.05
C ARG A 99 9.05 -4.69 0.10
N THR A 100 8.87 -4.07 1.26
CA THR A 100 7.92 -2.95 1.46
C THR A 100 8.05 -1.83 0.41
N ILE A 101 9.28 -1.43 0.06
CA ILE A 101 9.50 -0.36 -0.94
C ILE A 101 9.13 -0.80 -2.36
N ALA A 102 9.41 -2.04 -2.73
CA ALA A 102 9.00 -2.62 -4.01
C ALA A 102 7.47 -2.71 -4.08
N ASN A 103 6.83 -3.19 -3.02
CA ASN A 103 5.36 -3.24 -2.92
C ASN A 103 4.71 -1.87 -3.10
N TYR A 104 5.27 -0.85 -2.44
CA TYR A 104 4.79 0.52 -2.59
C TYR A 104 4.92 1.01 -4.05
N ARG A 105 6.07 0.76 -4.70
CA ARG A 105 6.32 1.16 -6.09
C ARG A 105 5.41 0.46 -7.08
N CYS A 106 5.22 -0.85 -6.93
CA CYS A 106 4.29 -1.62 -7.74
C CYS A 106 2.87 -1.09 -7.58
N ALA A 107 2.43 -0.82 -6.33
CA ALA A 107 1.13 -0.23 -6.07
C ALA A 107 0.98 1.16 -6.73
N GLN A 108 2.01 2.02 -6.69
CA GLN A 108 1.98 3.30 -7.42
C GLN A 108 1.86 3.09 -8.93
N ARG A 109 2.61 2.14 -9.50
CA ARG A 109 2.57 1.83 -10.94
C ARG A 109 1.18 1.34 -11.38
N VAL A 110 0.59 0.42 -10.63
CA VAL A 110 -0.76 -0.09 -10.89
C VAL A 110 -1.78 1.05 -10.79
N LEU A 111 -1.71 1.88 -9.76
CA LEU A 111 -2.59 3.04 -9.62
C LEU A 111 -2.51 3.98 -10.84
N GLU A 112 -1.31 4.43 -11.21
CA GLU A 112 -1.15 5.38 -12.32
C GLU A 112 -1.55 4.75 -13.67
N ARG A 113 -1.26 3.46 -13.87
CA ARG A 113 -1.73 2.71 -15.05
C ARG A 113 -3.25 2.73 -15.14
N HIS A 114 -3.98 2.49 -14.05
CA HIS A 114 -5.45 2.39 -14.11
C HIS A 114 -6.16 3.75 -14.00
N LEU A 115 -5.50 4.80 -13.48
CA LEU A 115 -6.05 6.16 -13.47
C LEU A 115 -6.34 6.70 -14.88
N GLN A 116 -5.68 6.17 -15.92
CA GLN A 116 -5.98 6.56 -17.31
C GLN A 116 -7.42 6.20 -17.72
N HIS A 117 -8.02 5.19 -17.09
CA HIS A 117 -9.39 4.75 -17.35
C HIS A 117 -10.44 5.51 -16.50
N VAL A 118 -10.00 6.41 -15.61
CA VAL A 118 -10.90 7.30 -14.85
C VAL A 118 -11.11 8.59 -15.65
N PRO A 119 -12.34 9.14 -15.73
CA PRO A 119 -12.59 10.43 -16.36
C PRO A 119 -11.69 11.55 -15.82
N ALA A 120 -11.16 12.40 -16.70
CA ALA A 120 -10.11 13.37 -16.37
C ALA A 120 -10.44 14.25 -15.16
N GLY A 121 -11.68 14.75 -15.06
CA GLY A 121 -12.15 15.58 -13.94
C GLY A 121 -12.16 14.86 -12.58
N ARG A 122 -12.18 13.52 -12.55
CA ARG A 122 -12.20 12.71 -11.32
C ARG A 122 -10.83 12.15 -10.93
N ARG A 123 -9.87 12.09 -11.86
CA ARG A 123 -8.53 11.48 -11.62
C ARG A 123 -7.84 12.02 -10.37
N ARG A 124 -7.89 13.33 -10.13
CA ARG A 124 -7.28 13.96 -8.94
C ARG A 124 -7.92 13.47 -7.64
N LEU A 125 -9.25 13.36 -7.61
CA LEU A 125 -9.99 12.90 -6.44
C LEU A 125 -9.72 11.42 -6.15
N VAL A 126 -9.81 10.57 -7.18
CA VAL A 126 -9.56 9.13 -7.06
C VAL A 126 -8.12 8.87 -6.62
N ARG A 127 -7.15 9.53 -7.24
CA ARG A 127 -5.74 9.47 -6.81
C ARG A 127 -5.57 9.89 -5.34
N ARG A 128 -6.22 10.98 -4.91
CA ARG A 128 -6.15 11.43 -3.51
C ARG A 128 -6.67 10.36 -2.54
N ARG A 129 -7.77 9.68 -2.88
CA ARG A 129 -8.35 8.57 -2.09
C ARG A 129 -7.43 7.35 -2.05
N ALA A 130 -6.90 6.91 -3.19
CA ALA A 130 -5.91 5.83 -3.26
C ALA A 130 -4.66 6.12 -2.41
N TYR A 131 -4.13 7.35 -2.47
CA TYR A 131 -3.00 7.72 -1.62
C TYR A 131 -3.38 7.85 -0.14
N ALA A 132 -4.65 8.01 0.22
CA ALA A 132 -5.07 7.91 1.62
C ALA A 132 -4.83 6.50 2.15
N PHE A 133 -5.21 5.47 1.37
CA PHE A 133 -4.88 4.08 1.67
C PHE A 133 -3.37 3.85 1.83
N PHE A 134 -2.56 4.33 0.88
CA PHE A 134 -1.10 4.20 0.96
C PHE A 134 -0.51 4.86 2.23
N ARG A 135 -1.05 6.03 2.64
CA ARG A 135 -0.62 6.75 3.85
C ARG A 135 -0.94 6.04 5.15
N HIS A 136 -1.88 5.11 5.15
CA HIS A 136 -2.19 4.28 6.31
C HIS A 136 -1.31 3.01 6.34
N GLY A 137 -1.18 2.32 5.21
CA GLY A 137 -0.53 1.00 5.16
C GLY A 137 1.00 1.01 5.15
N TYR A 138 1.64 1.93 4.39
CA TYR A 138 3.08 1.87 4.12
C TYR A 138 3.99 2.57 5.14
N PRO A 139 3.66 3.76 5.70
CA PRO A 139 4.62 4.53 6.49
C PRO A 139 5.26 3.80 7.68
N PRO A 140 4.54 3.00 8.51
CA PRO A 140 5.16 2.28 9.63
C PRO A 140 6.23 1.27 9.16
N GLN A 141 5.96 0.58 8.05
CA GLN A 141 6.86 -0.41 7.47
C GLN A 141 8.07 0.27 6.82
N LEU A 142 7.87 1.39 6.12
CA LEU A 142 8.95 2.19 5.52
C LEU A 142 9.86 2.82 6.58
N LEU A 143 9.30 3.29 7.71
CA LEU A 143 10.07 3.78 8.85
C LEU A 143 10.95 2.69 9.47
N THR A 144 10.41 1.48 9.62
CA THR A 144 11.18 0.33 10.10
C THR A 144 12.28 -0.05 9.10
N LEU A 145 11.96 -0.06 7.80
CA LEU A 145 12.92 -0.37 6.75
C LEU A 145 14.07 0.63 6.68
N VAL A 146 13.78 1.94 6.72
CA VAL A 146 14.84 2.96 6.66
C VAL A 146 15.76 2.90 7.88
N GLY A 147 15.24 2.57 9.07
CA GLY A 147 16.06 2.32 10.26
C GLY A 147 17.07 1.19 10.05
N ARG A 148 16.60 0.02 9.58
CA ARG A 148 17.45 -1.15 9.30
C ARG A 148 18.48 -0.89 8.21
N LEU A 149 18.11 -0.17 7.15
CA LEU A 149 19.05 0.20 6.09
C LEU A 149 20.15 1.12 6.63
N HIS A 150 19.80 2.01 7.57
CA HIS A 150 20.80 2.86 8.20
C HIS A 150 21.77 2.08 9.09
N GLU A 151 21.29 1.11 9.86
CA GLU A 151 22.15 0.23 10.68
C GLU A 151 23.16 -0.52 9.81
N ARG A 152 22.73 -0.95 8.61
CA ARG A 152 23.58 -1.63 7.62
C ARG A 152 24.44 -0.69 6.78
N ARG A 153 24.32 0.64 6.99
CA ARG A 153 25.01 1.68 6.21
C ARG A 153 24.68 1.67 4.71
N ASP A 154 23.54 1.10 4.33
CA ASP A 154 23.02 1.15 2.97
C ASP A 154 22.30 2.49 2.75
N TRP A 155 23.09 3.55 2.59
CA TRP A 155 22.59 4.91 2.44
C TRP A 155 21.79 5.08 1.15
N SER A 156 22.17 4.40 0.08
CA SER A 156 21.49 4.52 -1.22
C SER A 156 20.03 4.07 -1.09
N ALA A 157 19.81 2.87 -0.59
CA ALA A 157 18.46 2.35 -0.37
C ALA A 157 17.72 3.16 0.70
N ALA A 158 18.40 3.63 1.75
CA ALA A 158 17.76 4.44 2.78
C ALA A 158 17.22 5.77 2.23
N ARG A 159 17.94 6.44 1.33
CA ARG A 159 17.46 7.67 0.66
C ARG A 159 16.22 7.42 -0.16
N GLU A 160 16.20 6.32 -0.90
CA GLU A 160 15.04 5.92 -1.68
C GLU A 160 13.79 5.73 -0.80
N VAL A 161 13.93 4.97 0.29
CA VAL A 161 12.83 4.73 1.23
C VAL A 161 12.39 6.04 1.90
N TRP A 162 13.33 6.93 2.23
CA TRP A 162 13.01 8.23 2.81
C TRP A 162 12.20 9.12 1.85
N ARG A 163 12.58 9.17 0.56
CA ARG A 163 11.83 9.92 -0.46
C ARG A 163 10.40 9.41 -0.59
N ALA A 164 10.20 8.10 -0.60
CA ALA A 164 8.87 7.49 -0.61
C ALA A 164 8.03 7.89 0.62
N LEU A 165 8.64 7.86 1.81
CA LEU A 165 8.00 8.22 3.07
C LEU A 165 7.53 9.69 3.10
N VAL A 166 8.39 10.62 2.67
CA VAL A 166 8.06 12.05 2.61
C VAL A 166 7.02 12.34 1.52
N GLY A 167 7.08 11.64 0.38
CA GLY A 167 6.04 11.73 -0.66
C GLY A 167 4.66 11.30 -0.16
N LEU A 168 4.60 10.30 0.73
CA LEU A 168 3.36 9.90 1.40
C LEU A 168 2.90 10.95 2.43
N ARG A 169 3.83 11.57 3.16
CA ARG A 169 3.53 12.51 4.25
C ARG A 169 4.25 13.86 4.08
N PRO A 170 3.89 14.66 3.07
CA PRO A 170 4.57 15.93 2.80
C PRO A 170 4.44 16.94 3.95
N ALA A 171 3.35 16.86 4.73
CA ALA A 171 3.15 17.70 5.91
C ALA A 171 4.24 17.53 6.99
N TRP A 172 5.06 16.46 6.95
CA TRP A 172 6.17 16.30 7.87
C TRP A 172 7.36 17.24 7.60
N LEU A 173 7.43 17.82 6.41
CA LEU A 173 8.50 18.74 6.00
C LEU A 173 8.58 20.00 6.87
N VAL A 174 7.51 20.36 7.58
CA VAL A 174 7.51 21.49 8.55
C VAL A 174 8.46 21.24 9.74
N ARG A 175 8.90 20.00 9.97
CA ARG A 175 9.80 19.65 11.06
C ARG A 175 11.25 19.80 10.60
N PRO A 176 12.09 20.61 11.26
CA PRO A 176 13.48 20.87 10.82
C PRO A 176 14.32 19.61 10.58
N ARG A 177 14.20 18.60 11.45
CA ARG A 177 14.91 17.32 11.27
C ARG A 177 14.43 16.53 10.06
N VAL A 178 13.12 16.54 9.77
CA VAL A 178 12.57 15.87 8.58
C VAL A 178 13.03 16.59 7.32
N LEU A 179 13.03 17.93 7.33
CA LEU A 179 13.53 18.73 6.21
C LEU A 179 15.00 18.42 5.92
N ALA A 180 15.87 18.46 6.93
CA ALA A 180 17.29 18.15 6.77
C ALA A 180 17.54 16.72 6.28
N ASN A 181 16.79 15.76 6.81
CA ASN A 181 16.81 14.37 6.34
C ASN A 181 16.36 14.26 4.86
N THR A 182 15.37 15.05 4.46
CA THR A 182 14.87 15.10 3.08
C THR A 182 15.90 15.71 2.15
N LEU A 183 16.53 16.82 2.54
CA LEU A 183 17.64 17.41 1.82
C LEU A 183 18.78 16.39 1.63
N TRP A 184 19.16 15.65 2.67
CA TRP A 184 20.12 14.54 2.54
C TRP A 184 19.68 13.43 1.58
N ALA A 185 18.38 13.16 1.48
CA ALA A 185 17.85 12.13 0.58
C ALA A 185 17.87 12.53 -0.89
N HIS A 186 17.85 13.84 -1.19
CA HIS A 186 17.88 14.40 -2.54
C HIS A 186 19.27 14.94 -2.95
N LEU A 187 20.10 15.32 -1.98
CA LEU A 187 21.44 15.86 -2.20
C LEU A 187 22.49 14.81 -1.83
N PRO A 188 23.37 14.40 -2.78
CA PRO A 188 24.35 13.35 -2.55
C PRO A 188 25.51 13.83 -1.66
N THR A 189 25.27 13.94 -0.36
CA THR A 189 26.31 14.10 0.66
C THR A 189 26.86 12.73 1.07
N ARG A 190 28.07 12.64 1.63
CA ARG A 190 28.66 11.31 1.96
C ARG A 190 28.07 10.64 3.21
N ARG A 191 27.45 11.39 4.13
CA ARG A 191 26.96 10.86 5.42
C ARG A 191 25.59 11.42 5.79
N PRO A 192 24.72 10.62 6.46
CA PRO A 192 23.46 11.13 6.99
C PRO A 192 23.69 12.12 8.15
N PRO A 193 22.71 12.98 8.45
CA PRO A 193 22.80 13.86 9.60
C PRO A 193 23.05 13.10 10.91
N PRO A 194 23.81 13.66 11.87
CA PRO A 194 24.28 12.93 13.06
C PRO A 194 23.15 12.48 14.00
N TRP A 195 21.99 13.15 13.96
CA TRP A 195 20.79 12.77 14.71
C TRP A 195 19.99 11.63 14.05
N TRP A 196 20.50 11.01 12.99
CA TRP A 196 19.88 9.84 12.37
C TRP A 196 20.02 8.57 13.23
N SER A 197 19.71 8.64 14.52
CA SER A 197 19.68 7.47 15.37
C SER A 197 18.62 7.64 16.45
N ARG A 198 17.82 6.59 16.62
CA ARG A 198 16.81 6.33 17.67
C ARG A 198 15.41 6.93 17.54
N ARG A 199 15.12 7.93 16.69
CA ARG A 199 13.76 8.54 16.63
C ARG A 199 13.02 8.51 15.30
N ALA A 200 13.55 7.91 14.23
CA ALA A 200 12.73 7.67 13.04
C ALA A 200 11.50 6.78 13.37
N GLY A 201 11.66 5.83 14.30
CA GLY A 201 10.54 5.06 14.87
C GLY A 201 9.63 5.82 15.85
N ALA A 202 10.03 7.01 16.32
CA ALA A 202 9.30 7.78 17.32
C ALA A 202 8.29 8.79 16.72
N VAL A 203 7.96 8.67 15.42
CA VAL A 203 6.91 9.49 14.79
C VAL A 203 5.50 8.98 15.14
N ASN A 204 5.38 7.79 15.74
CA ASN A 204 4.17 7.38 16.47
C ASN A 204 4.28 7.84 17.92
N GLY A 205 4.02 9.12 18.16
CA GLY A 205 3.59 9.59 19.47
C GLY A 205 2.14 9.17 19.72
N SER A 206 1.91 7.90 20.08
CA SER A 206 0.83 7.59 21.00
C SER A 206 1.26 8.13 22.36
N ARG A 207 0.77 9.32 22.71
CA ARG A 207 0.57 9.61 24.13
C ARG A 207 -0.66 8.80 24.58
N ALA A 208 -0.55 8.32 25.81
CA ALA A 208 -1.50 7.49 26.55
C ALA A 208 -2.97 7.84 26.30
#